data_AF-F7KVA3-F1
#
_entry.id   AF-F7KVA3-F1
#
_cell.length_a   1.000
_cell.length_b   1.000
_cell.length_c   1.000
_cell.angle_alpha   90.00
_cell.angle_beta   90.00
_cell.angle_gamma   90.00
#
_symmetry.space_group_name_H-M   'P 1'
#
loop_
_entity.id
_entity.type
_entity.pdbx_description
1 polymer ?
#
loop_
_entity_poly.entity_id
_entity_poly.type
_entity_poly.pdbx_seq_one_letter_code
_entity_poly.pdbx_strand_id
1 'polypeptide(L)' 'MCSEPYSAKFSRQHNNTNILAFGAGVIGIELAKMIIEEWLNAEFEGGRHQERVNMIMDIEKK' A
#
# COMPACT_ATOMS: atom_id res chain seq x y z
N MET A 1 3.98 5.03 -3.14
CA MET A 1 5.38 4.70 -3.49
C MET A 1 6.06 4.17 -2.23
N CYS A 2 6.81 3.07 -2.32
CA CYS A 2 7.60 2.55 -1.20
C CYS A 2 8.95 2.00 -1.71
N SER A 3 9.88 1.78 -0.78
CA SER A 3 11.22 1.24 -1.05
C SER A 3 11.61 0.12 -0.08
N GLU A 4 10.66 -0.35 0.74
CA GLU A 4 10.85 -1.42 1.71
C GLU A 4 9.49 -2.11 2.03
N PRO A 5 9.47 -3.36 2.55
CA PRO A 5 8.25 -4.17 2.64
C PRO A 5 7.24 -3.74 3.72
N TYR A 6 7.68 -3.17 4.84
CA TYR A 6 6.82 -2.70 5.93
C TYR A 6 5.81 -1.65 5.43
N SER A 7 6.28 -0.63 4.71
CA SER A 7 5.42 0.39 4.10
C SER A 7 4.47 -0.21 3.08
N ALA A 8 4.92 -1.22 2.32
CA ALA A 8 4.08 -1.92 1.35
C ALA A 8 2.91 -2.60 2.07
N LYS A 9 3.21 -3.45 3.05
CA LYS A 9 2.21 -4.12 3.90
C LYS A 9 1.22 -3.14 4.51
N PHE A 10 1.69 -2.11 5.22
CA PHE A 10 0.82 -1.16 5.89
C PHE A 10 0.03 -0.27 4.92
N SER A 11 0.55 -0.01 3.71
CA SER A 11 -0.25 0.66 2.69
C SER A 11 -1.50 -0.15 2.32
N ARG A 12 -1.38 -1.48 2.27
CA ARG A 12 -2.53 -2.36 2.01
C ARG A 12 -3.43 -2.49 3.23
N GLN A 13 -2.85 -2.78 4.41
CA GLN A 13 -3.60 -2.97 5.67
C GLN A 13 -4.38 -1.73 6.12
N HIS A 14 -3.78 -0.54 6.01
CA HIS A 14 -4.35 0.69 6.56
C HIS A 14 -4.98 1.61 5.52
N ASN A 15 -4.52 1.58 4.27
CA ASN A 15 -4.97 2.52 3.25
C ASN A 15 -5.71 1.84 2.09
N ASN A 16 -5.89 0.51 2.16
CA ASN A 16 -6.53 -0.29 1.12
C ASN A 16 -5.98 0.01 -0.29
N THR A 17 -4.66 0.22 -0.41
CA THR A 17 -4.06 0.57 -1.70
C THR A 17 -4.35 -0.51 -2.73
N ASN A 18 -4.69 -0.09 -3.95
CA ASN A 18 -4.95 -0.97 -5.11
C ASN A 18 -3.83 -0.89 -6.17
N ILE A 19 -2.89 0.04 -6.01
CA ILE A 19 -1.71 0.21 -6.85
C ILE A 19 -0.49 0.29 -5.95
N LEU A 20 0.54 -0.47 -6.32
CA LEU A 20 1.87 -0.45 -5.72
C LEU A 20 2.86 0.17 -6.70
N ALA A 21 3.75 1.03 -6.20
CA ALA A 21 4.79 1.67 -7.01
C ALA A 21 6.12 1.73 -6.27
N PHE A 22 7.21 1.43 -6.96
CA PHE A 22 8.59 1.49 -6.48
C PHE A 22 9.53 1.82 -7.65
N GLY A 23 10.72 2.34 -7.36
CA GLY A 23 11.66 2.80 -8.38
C GLY A 23 12.72 1.75 -8.71
N ALA A 24 12.86 1.38 -9.99
CA ALA A 24 13.89 0.43 -10.44
C ALA A 24 15.33 0.91 -10.20
N GLY A 25 15.57 2.22 -10.15
CA GLY A 25 16.86 2.80 -9.77
C GLY A 25 17.06 3.01 -8.26
N VAL A 26 16.07 2.64 -7.43
CA VAL A 26 16.08 2.86 -5.97
C VAL A 26 16.28 1.55 -5.21
N ILE A 27 15.66 0.47 -5.67
CA ILE A 27 15.69 -0.84 -5.00
C ILE A 27 16.18 -1.93 -5.95
N GLY A 28 16.90 -2.92 -5.39
CA GLY A 28 17.31 -4.11 -6.13
C GLY A 28 16.16 -5.10 -6.34
N ILE A 29 16.36 -6.05 -7.26
CA ILE A 29 15.31 -7.00 -7.70
C ILE A 29 14.77 -7.88 -6.56
N GLU A 30 15.62 -8.37 -5.66
CA GLU A 30 15.18 -9.23 -4.56
C GLU A 30 14.36 -8.45 -3.52
N LEU A 31 14.77 -7.21 -3.22
CA LEU A 31 13.97 -6.33 -2.35
C LEU A 31 12.63 -5.97 -2.99
N ALA A 32 12.60 -5.75 -4.31
CA ALA A 32 11.35 -5.52 -5.04
C ALA A 32 10.40 -6.72 -4.95
N LYS A 33 10.92 -7.96 -5.06
CA LYS A 33 10.11 -9.18 -4.87
C LYS A 33 9.53 -9.25 -3.45
N MET A 34 10.34 -8.99 -2.42
CA MET A 34 9.87 -8.97 -1.03
C MET A 34 8.77 -7.93 -0.80
N ILE A 35 8.91 -6.74 -1.38
CA ILE A 35 7.90 -5.67 -1.33
C ILE A 35 6.59 -6.12 -1.97
N ILE A 36 6.67 -6.75 -3.15
CA ILE A 36 5.49 -7.27 -3.86
C ILE A 36 4.80 -8.35 -3.03
N GLU A 37 5.57 -9.29 -2.49
CA GLU A 37 5.05 -10.40 -1.68
C GLU A 37 4.34 -9.90 -0.42
N GLU A 38 4.94 -8.99 0.35
CA GLU A 38 4.31 -8.41 1.54
C GLU A 38 3.06 -7.60 1.19
N TRP A 39 3.03 -6.89 0.06
CA TRP A 39 1.84 -6.14 -0.37
C TRP A 39 0.69 -7.04 -0.83
N LEU A 40 1.00 -8.10 -1.58
CA LEU A 40 -0.01 -9.05 -2.08
C LEU A 40 -0.62 -9.90 -0.97
N ASN A 41 0.18 -10.28 0.02
CA ASN A 41 -0.27 -11.10 1.15
C ASN A 41 -0.94 -10.28 2.27
N ALA A 42 -0.89 -8.95 2.22
CA ALA A 42 -1.53 -8.09 3.19
C ALA A 42 -3.04 -7.95 2.93
N GLU A 43 -3.84 -8.11 3.98
CA GLU A 43 -5.28 -7.88 3.93
C GLU A 43 -5.65 -6.53 4.55
N PHE A 44 -6.63 -5.85 3.95
CA PHE A 44 -7.11 -4.57 4.48
C PHE A 44 -7.87 -4.78 5.80
N GLU A 45 -7.48 -4.04 6.84
CA GLU A 45 -8.00 -4.25 8.22
C GLU A 45 -9.38 -3.61 8.46
N GLY A 46 -9.81 -2.68 7.61
CA GLY A 46 -11.09 -1.99 7.80
C GLY A 46 -11.17 -1.20 9.11
N GLY A 47 -12.35 -1.20 9.75
CA GLY A 47 -12.59 -0.43 10.98
C GLY A 47 -12.28 1.06 10.81
N ARG A 48 -11.48 1.63 11.72
CA ARG A 48 -11.04 3.04 11.67
C ARG A 48 -10.33 3.41 10.35
N HIS A 49 -9.76 2.43 9.66
CA HIS A 49 -9.08 2.65 8.39
C HIS A 49 -10.07 2.87 7.24
N GLN A 50 -11.24 2.22 7.28
CA GLN A 50 -12.29 2.44 6.28
C GLN A 50 -12.86 3.85 6.36
N GLU A 51 -13.02 4.40 7.56
CA GLU A 51 -13.47 5.79 7.74
C GLU A 51 -12.54 6.77 7.03
N ARG A 52 -11.22 6.59 7.17
CA ARG A 52 -10.21 7.44 6.52
C ARG A 52 -10.19 7.26 5.01
N VAL A 53 -10.33 6.02 4.52
CA VAL A 53 -10.46 5.74 3.08
C VAL A 53 -11.70 6.46 2.52
N ASN A 54 -12.84 6.40 3.21
CA ASN A 54 -14.07 7.08 2.78
C ASN A 54 -13.88 8.60 2.71
N MET A 55 -13.16 9.21 3.66
CA MET A 55 -12.85 10.65 3.62
C MET A 55 -12.08 11.02 2.34
N ILE A 56 -11.14 10.17 1.90
CA ILE A 56 -10.40 10.39 0.63
C ILE A 56 -11.36 10.27 -0.56
N MET A 57 -12.17 9.21 -0.61
CA MET A 57 -13.15 9.01 -1.69
C MET A 57 -14.18 10.15 -1.78
N ASP A 58 -14.56 10.74 -0.65
CA ASP A 58 -15.50 11.85 -0.60
C ASP A 58 -14.87 13.17 -1.10
N ILE A 59 -13.54 13.33 -1.01
CA ILE A 59 -12.83 14.45 -1.64
C ILE A 59 -12.84 14.30 -3.16
N GLU A 60 -12.67 13.09 -3.69
CA GLU A 60 -12.64 12.83 -5.14
C GLU A 60 -14.01 13.02 -5.83
N LYS A 61 -15.11 12.91 -5.07
CA LYS A 61 -16.48 13.10 -5.58
C LYS A 61 -16.95 14.55 -5.59
N LYS A 62 -16.18 15.46 -4.99
CA LYS A 62 -16.46 16.91 -5.01
C LYS A 62 -15.89 17.55 -6.26
#